data_AF-A0A0M4HEY2-F1
#
_entry.id   AF-A0A0M4HEY2-F1
#
_cell.length_a   1.000
_cell.length_b   1.000
_cell.length_c   1.000
_cell.angle_alpha   90.00
_cell.angle_beta   90.00
_cell.angle_gamma   90.00
#
_symmetry.space_group_name_H-M   'P 1'
#
loop_
_entity.id
_entity.type
_entity.pdbx_description
1 polymer ?
#
loop_
_entity_poly.entity_id
_entity_poly.type
_entity_poly.pdbx_seq_one_letter_code
_entity_poly.pdbx_strand_id
1 'polypeptide(L)'
;MLALKRLVTILVMVYLLLALLFILSPAAREGVAGAFGLSTDLSTFYWVLFIVAVVLLAVQLLVENLDSTMLRRNISQHEGKINELKARLYDQQMELREREFQQRPTVATGTTTYPDPAYTAPPAPAPAPEVHRPVFPQEDPSLTNEPLQKPNSFIPPAAPDADERPVR
;
A
#
# COMPACT_ATOMS: atom_id res chain seq x y z
N MET A 1 4.44 16.97 -2.85
CA MET A 1 3.87 16.77 -1.50
C MET A 1 4.94 16.72 -0.41
N LEU A 2 6.06 16.01 -0.61
CA LEU A 2 7.12 15.93 0.41
C LEU A 2 7.72 17.29 0.81
N ALA A 3 8.01 18.17 -0.15
CA ALA A 3 8.56 19.50 0.14
C ALA A 3 7.56 20.39 0.90
N LEU A 4 6.28 20.37 0.52
CA LEU A 4 5.22 21.11 1.20
C LEU A 4 5.05 20.61 2.64
N LYS A 5 4.94 19.28 2.84
CA LYS A 5 4.86 18.66 4.16
C LYS A 5 6.03 19.07 5.05
N ARG A 6 7.27 18.95 4.54
CA ARG A 6 8.47 19.38 5.25
C ARG A 6 8.43 20.87 5.60
N LEU A 7 7.99 21.73 4.68
CA LEU A 7 7.86 23.16 4.93
C LEU A 7 6.87 23.45 6.05
N VAL A 8 5.68 22.84 6.03
CA VAL A 8 4.68 23.05 7.10
C VAL A 8 5.22 22.55 8.44
N THR A 9 5.84 21.37 8.47
CA THR A 9 6.44 20.82 9.71
C THR A 9 7.55 21.72 10.25
N ILE A 10 8.43 22.24 9.39
CA ILE A 10 9.48 23.19 9.79
C ILE A 10 8.86 24.46 10.36
N LEU A 11 7.81 24.99 9.71
CA LEU A 11 7.12 26.19 10.18
C LEU A 11 6.48 25.97 11.56
N VAL A 12 5.86 24.81 11.79
CA VAL A 12 5.32 24.43 13.10
C VAL A 12 6.43 24.33 14.16
N MET A 13 7.57 23.70 13.83
CA MET A 13 8.70 23.60 14.77
C MET A 13 9.27 24.97 15.14
N VAL A 14 9.46 25.86 14.14
CA VAL A 14 9.91 27.24 14.37
C VAL A 14 8.90 27.99 15.23
N TYR A 15 7.61 27.85 14.94
CA TYR A 15 6.56 28.46 15.72
C TYR A 15 6.59 28.00 17.18
N LEU A 16 6.78 26.71 17.46
CA LEU A 16 6.88 26.20 18.83
C LEU A 16 8.09 26.77 19.58
N LEU A 17 9.23 26.93 18.90
CA LEU A 17 10.41 27.55 19.50
C LEU A 17 10.16 29.04 19.83
N LEU A 18 9.51 29.78 18.92
CA LEU A 18 9.13 31.17 19.15
C LEU A 18 8.09 31.31 20.27
N ALA A 19 7.09 30.43 20.30
CA ALA A 19 6.08 30.40 21.35
C ALA A 19 6.72 30.15 22.72
N LEU A 20 7.64 29.19 22.81
CA LEU A 20 8.39 28.90 24.03
C LEU A 20 9.26 30.11 24.44
N LEU A 21 9.95 30.74 23.48
CA LEU A 21 10.73 31.95 23.74
C LEU A 21 9.85 33.08 24.30
N PHE A 22 8.65 33.31 23.76
CA PHE A 22 7.74 34.34 24.26
C PHE A 22 7.17 34.04 25.64
N ILE A 23 7.01 32.77 25.99
CA ILE A 23 6.61 32.35 27.34
C ILE A 23 7.74 32.62 28.33
N LEU A 24 9.00 32.35 27.97
CA LEU A 24 10.15 32.48 28.85
C LEU A 24 10.71 33.91 28.93
N SER A 25 10.57 34.71 27.87
CA SER A 25 11.22 36.02 27.74
C SER A 25 10.22 37.17 27.64
N PRO A 26 9.99 37.88 28.76
CA PRO A 26 9.25 39.14 28.81
C PRO A 26 9.74 40.22 27.82
N ALA A 27 11.06 40.29 27.62
CA ALA A 27 11.64 41.28 26.72
C ALA A 27 11.32 40.97 25.25
N ALA A 28 11.32 39.70 24.86
CA ALA A 28 11.02 39.29 23.48
C ALA A 28 9.55 39.56 23.12
N ARG A 29 8.61 39.26 24.03
CA ARG A 29 7.17 39.56 23.82
C ARG A 29 6.92 41.06 23.67
N GLU A 30 7.55 41.91 24.46
CA GLU A 30 7.34 43.37 24.45
C GLU A 30 7.93 44.00 23.20
N GLY A 31 9.10 43.52 22.75
CA GLY A 31 9.69 43.93 21.47
C GLY A 31 8.82 43.59 20.26
N VAL A 32 8.26 42.38 20.22
CA VAL A 32 7.35 41.95 19.14
C VAL A 32 6.02 42.71 19.23
N ALA A 33 5.43 42.85 20.42
CA ALA A 33 4.18 43.57 20.59
C ALA A 33 4.31 45.03 20.15
N GLY A 34 5.42 45.70 20.51
CA GLY A 34 5.72 47.06 20.07
C GLY A 34 5.98 47.17 18.57
N ALA A 35 6.69 46.22 17.97
CA ALA A 35 6.99 46.22 16.54
C ALA A 35 5.75 46.00 15.66
N PHE A 36 4.81 45.18 16.11
CA PHE A 36 3.59 44.84 15.35
C PHE A 36 2.35 45.62 15.81
N GLY A 37 2.49 46.56 16.75
CA GLY A 37 1.37 47.34 17.29
C GLY A 37 0.31 46.47 17.98
N LEU A 38 0.70 45.30 18.48
CA LEU A 38 -0.19 44.40 19.21
C LEU A 38 -0.47 44.97 20.60
N SER A 39 -1.68 44.75 21.12
CA SER A 39 -2.04 45.15 22.48
C SER A 39 -1.04 44.56 23.48
N THR A 40 -0.55 45.39 24.41
CA THR A 40 0.34 44.97 25.50
C THR A 40 -0.37 44.12 26.55
N ASP A 41 -1.69 43.97 26.44
CA ASP A 41 -2.49 43.08 27.27
C ASP A 41 -2.06 41.62 27.10
N LEU A 42 -1.58 41.05 28.22
CA LEU A 42 -1.07 39.68 28.28
C LEU A 42 -2.11 38.65 27.81
N SER A 43 -3.38 38.85 28.18
CA SER A 43 -4.48 37.95 27.83
C SER A 43 -4.69 37.89 26.32
N THR A 44 -4.76 39.05 25.66
CA THR A 44 -4.95 39.15 24.21
C THR A 44 -3.76 38.57 23.47
N PHE A 45 -2.53 38.81 23.93
CA PHE A 45 -1.31 38.25 23.34
C PHE A 45 -1.32 36.71 23.34
N TYR A 46 -1.61 36.09 24.49
CA TYR A 46 -1.68 34.62 24.57
C TYR A 46 -2.87 34.04 23.80
N TRP A 47 -3.99 34.75 23.73
CA TRP A 47 -5.14 34.32 22.95
C TRP A 47 -4.84 34.31 21.44
N VAL A 48 -4.19 35.36 20.93
CA VAL A 48 -3.71 35.40 19.54
C VAL A 48 -2.71 34.28 19.28
N LEU A 49 -1.75 34.08 20.18
CA LEU A 49 -0.78 33.00 20.07
C LEU A 49 -1.50 31.65 20.01
N PHE A 50 -2.45 31.39 20.91
CA PHE A 50 -3.25 30.16 20.91
C PHE A 50 -4.00 29.94 19.59
N ILE A 51 -4.65 30.97 19.02
CA ILE A 51 -5.34 30.84 17.74
C ILE A 51 -4.38 30.48 16.62
N VAL A 52 -3.24 31.17 16.55
CA VAL A 52 -2.22 30.86 15.56
C VAL A 52 -1.75 29.41 15.72
N ALA A 53 -1.56 28.93 16.95
CA ALA A 53 -1.20 27.54 17.22
C ALA A 53 -2.27 26.56 16.70
N VAL A 54 -3.55 26.82 16.99
CA VAL A 54 -4.68 25.99 16.53
C VAL A 54 -4.77 25.96 15.02
N VAL A 55 -4.63 27.10 14.35
CA VAL A 55 -4.64 27.20 12.89
C VAL A 55 -3.47 26.41 12.29
N LEU A 56 -2.26 26.58 12.81
CA LEU A 56 -1.08 25.85 12.35
C LEU A 56 -1.23 24.34 12.55
N LEU A 57 -1.77 23.92 13.70
CA LEU A 57 -2.04 22.51 13.97
C LEU A 57 -3.07 21.93 12.99
N ALA A 58 -4.15 22.68 12.71
CA ALA A 58 -5.17 22.28 11.75
C ALA A 58 -4.58 22.12 10.34
N VAL A 59 -3.73 23.07 9.91
CA VAL A 59 -3.02 22.99 8.62
C VAL A 59 -2.11 21.77 8.58
N GLN A 60 -1.36 21.50 9.65
CA GLN A 60 -0.48 20.33 9.73
C GLN A 60 -1.28 19.02 9.58
N LEU A 61 -2.38 18.86 10.32
CA LEU A 61 -3.25 17.69 10.19
C LEU A 61 -3.84 17.55 8.78
N LEU A 62 -4.27 18.66 8.18
CA LEU A 62 -4.87 18.64 6.86
C LEU A 62 -3.86 18.18 5.81
N VAL A 63 -2.62 18.67 5.89
CA VAL A 63 -1.51 18.27 5.01
C VAL A 63 -1.18 16.78 5.19
N GLU A 64 -1.16 16.26 6.41
CA GLU A 64 -0.90 14.83 6.67
C GLU A 64 -2.03 13.91 6.18
N ASN A 65 -3.29 14.36 6.31
CA ASN A 65 -4.43 13.65 5.77
C ASN A 65 -4.47 13.67 4.24
N LEU A 66 -4.11 14.80 3.62
CA LEU A 66 -4.02 14.94 2.16
C LEU A 66 -2.92 14.04 1.59
N ASP A 67 -1.76 13.98 2.24
CA ASP A 67 -0.65 13.11 1.83
C ASP A 67 -1.09 11.63 1.85
N SER A 68 -1.76 11.21 2.93
CA SER A 68 -2.27 9.84 3.10
C SER A 68 -3.35 9.45 2.07
N THR A 69 -4.27 10.37 1.78
CA THR A 69 -5.34 10.15 0.80
C THR A 69 -4.81 10.13 -0.64
N MET A 70 -3.85 11.00 -0.96
CA MET A 70 -3.19 10.98 -2.27
C MET A 70 -2.42 9.69 -2.50
N LEU A 71 -1.72 9.17 -1.49
CA LEU A 71 -1.00 7.91 -1.62
C LEU A 71 -1.96 6.75 -1.88
N ARG A 72 -3.06 6.66 -1.12
CA ARG A 72 -4.12 5.65 -1.34
C ARG A 72 -4.72 5.71 -2.73
N ARG A 73 -4.95 6.92 -3.27
CA ARG A 73 -5.47 7.09 -4.63
C ARG A 73 -4.49 6.62 -5.69
N ASN A 74 -3.19 6.91 -5.53
CA ASN A 74 -2.19 6.42 -6.48
C ASN A 74 -2.10 4.89 -6.44
N ILE A 75 -2.14 4.29 -5.24
CA ILE A 75 -2.12 2.82 -5.08
C ILE A 75 -3.31 2.18 -5.80
N SER A 76 -4.55 2.67 -5.61
CA SER A 76 -5.72 2.09 -6.29
C SER A 76 -5.66 2.24 -7.81
N GLN A 77 -5.08 3.33 -8.32
CA GLN A 77 -4.83 3.49 -9.76
C GLN A 77 -3.80 2.48 -10.29
N HIS A 78 -2.74 2.21 -9.53
CA HIS A 78 -1.74 1.21 -9.90
C HIS A 78 -2.31 -0.21 -9.82
N GLU A 79 -3.09 -0.53 -8.78
CA GLU A 79 -3.79 -1.82 -8.66
C GLU A 79 -4.77 -2.08 -9.80
N GLY A 80 -5.51 -1.06 -10.24
CA GLY A 80 -6.41 -1.16 -11.40
C GLY A 80 -5.66 -1.52 -12.69
N LYS A 81 -4.52 -0.88 -12.95
CA LYS A 81 -3.66 -1.19 -14.10
C LYS A 81 -3.08 -2.60 -14.03
N ILE A 82 -2.66 -3.02 -12.84
CA ILE A 82 -2.17 -4.39 -12.62
C ILE A 82 -3.28 -5.40 -12.91
N ASN A 83 -4.51 -5.12 -12.46
CA ASN A 83 -5.63 -6.01 -12.72
C ASN A 83 -5.95 -6.09 -14.22
N GLU A 84 -5.90 -4.98 -14.94
CA GLU A 84 -6.06 -4.96 -16.39
C GLU A 84 -4.95 -5.75 -17.10
N LEU A 85 -3.69 -5.57 -16.71
CA LEU A 85 -2.57 -6.32 -17.29
C LEU A 85 -2.67 -7.82 -16.99
N LYS A 86 -3.13 -8.18 -15.79
CA LYS A 86 -3.40 -9.58 -15.43
C LYS A 86 -4.52 -10.14 -16.30
N ALA A 87 -5.63 -9.42 -16.47
CA ALA A 87 -6.72 -9.84 -17.35
C ALA A 87 -6.24 -10.04 -18.79
N ARG A 88 -5.46 -9.10 -19.35
CA ARG A 88 -4.87 -9.24 -20.69
C ARG A 88 -3.96 -10.46 -20.82
N LEU A 89 -3.18 -10.77 -19.79
CA LEU A 89 -2.35 -11.99 -19.77
C LEU A 89 -3.21 -13.26 -19.71
N TYR A 90 -4.28 -13.26 -18.90
CA TYR A 90 -5.22 -14.38 -18.85
C TYR A 90 -5.94 -14.58 -20.19
N ASP A 91 -6.39 -13.50 -20.81
CA ASP A 91 -7.06 -13.52 -22.13
C ASP A 91 -6.11 -14.09 -23.19
N GLN A 92 -4.85 -13.63 -23.23
CA GLN A 92 -3.84 -14.16 -24.14
C GLN A 92 -3.54 -15.65 -23.90
N GLN A 93 -3.43 -16.07 -22.63
CA GLN A 93 -3.21 -17.49 -22.31
C GLN A 93 -4.42 -18.35 -22.70
N MET A 94 -5.64 -17.85 -22.53
CA MET A 94 -6.86 -18.53 -22.98
C MET A 94 -6.89 -18.65 -24.50
N GLU A 95 -6.60 -17.56 -25.22
CA GLU A 95 -6.58 -17.56 -26.68
C GLU A 95 -5.55 -18.55 -27.24
N LEU A 96 -4.35 -18.62 -26.65
CA LEU A 96 -3.33 -19.60 -27.02
C LEU A 96 -3.81 -21.04 -26.76
N ARG A 97 -4.40 -21.32 -25.59
CA ARG A 97 -4.97 -22.64 -25.27
C ARG A 97 -6.09 -23.03 -26.23
N GLU A 98 -6.96 -22.10 -26.58
CA GLU A 98 -8.07 -22.36 -27.50
C GLU A 98 -7.56 -22.64 -28.92
N ARG A 99 -6.56 -21.90 -29.39
CA ARG A 99 -5.88 -22.20 -30.66
C ARG A 99 -5.21 -23.57 -30.65
N GLU A 100 -4.55 -23.96 -29.56
CA GLU A 100 -4.00 -25.31 -29.40
C GLU A 100 -5.10 -26.39 -29.45
N PHE A 101 -6.26 -26.13 -28.85
CA PHE A 101 -7.38 -27.07 -28.86
C PHE A 101 -8.05 -27.16 -30.24
N GLN A 102 -8.18 -26.05 -30.97
CA GLN A 102 -8.75 -26.00 -32.32
C GLN A 102 -7.79 -26.54 -33.39
N GLN A 103 -6.48 -26.40 -33.19
CA GLN A 103 -5.46 -26.99 -34.06
C GLN A 103 -5.22 -28.48 -33.77
N ARG A 104 -5.81 -29.02 -32.70
CA ARG A 104 -5.81 -30.46 -32.45
C ARG A 104 -6.78 -31.11 -33.43
N PRO A 105 -6.31 -31.89 -34.43
CA PRO A 105 -7.19 -32.58 -35.35
C PRO A 105 -8.08 -33.54 -34.54
N THR A 106 -9.36 -33.61 -34.89
CA THR A 106 -10.29 -34.62 -34.39
C THR A 106 -9.71 -36.02 -34.57
N VAL A 107 -9.13 -36.56 -33.52
CA VAL A 107 -9.03 -38.00 -33.29
C VAL A 107 -9.96 -38.29 -32.12
N ALA A 108 -11.22 -38.54 -32.46
CA ALA A 108 -12.04 -39.41 -31.63
C ALA A 108 -11.44 -40.82 -31.69
N THR A 109 -11.56 -41.55 -30.58
CA THR A 109 -11.16 -42.96 -30.35
C THR A 109 -9.72 -43.17 -29.87
N GLY A 110 -9.58 -43.81 -28.70
CA GLY A 110 -8.30 -44.40 -28.27
C GLY A 110 -8.16 -44.56 -26.77
N THR A 111 -8.71 -45.65 -26.24
CA THR A 111 -8.22 -46.45 -25.09
C THR A 111 -7.11 -45.84 -24.21
N THR A 112 -7.42 -45.71 -22.92
CA THR A 112 -6.45 -45.60 -21.83
C THR A 112 -5.57 -46.86 -21.78
N THR A 113 -4.43 -46.85 -22.49
CA THR A 113 -3.39 -47.87 -22.29
C THR A 113 -2.36 -47.29 -21.34
N TYR A 114 -2.41 -47.76 -20.10
CA TYR A 114 -1.38 -47.53 -19.09
C TYR A 114 -0.10 -48.24 -19.54
N PRO A 115 1.07 -47.58 -19.67
CA PRO A 115 2.30 -48.28 -19.94
C PRO A 115 2.78 -48.96 -18.65
N ASP A 116 2.80 -50.29 -18.72
CA ASP A 116 3.42 -51.19 -17.76
C ASP A 116 4.92 -50.85 -17.60
N PRO A 117 5.46 -50.66 -16.38
CA PRO A 117 6.87 -50.34 -16.21
C PRO A 117 7.72 -51.60 -16.40
N ALA A 118 8.14 -51.84 -17.65
CA ALA A 118 9.23 -52.76 -17.93
C ALA A 118 10.51 -52.23 -17.28
N TYR A 119 10.96 -52.92 -16.22
CA TYR A 119 12.25 -52.74 -15.58
C TYR A 119 13.37 -53.02 -16.60
N THR A 120 14.03 -51.97 -17.07
CA THR A 120 15.34 -52.06 -17.73
C THR A 120 16.35 -51.17 -17.01
N ALA A 121 17.49 -51.78 -16.69
CA ALA A 121 18.61 -51.25 -15.91
C ALA A 121 19.19 -49.91 -16.46
N PRO A 122 19.86 -49.11 -15.62
CA PRO A 122 20.16 -47.70 -15.89
C PRO A 122 21.35 -47.51 -16.86
N PRO A 123 21.20 -46.70 -17.92
CA PRO A 123 22.34 -46.10 -18.62
C PRO A 123 22.72 -44.75 -17.99
N ALA A 124 24.03 -44.49 -17.97
CA ALA A 124 24.70 -43.30 -17.41
C ALA A 124 24.10 -41.93 -17.85
N PRO A 125 24.24 -40.88 -17.01
CA PRO A 125 23.54 -39.61 -17.22
C PRO A 125 24.16 -38.81 -18.37
N ALA A 126 23.40 -38.61 -19.44
CA ALA A 126 23.64 -37.52 -20.39
C ALA A 126 23.12 -36.20 -19.79
N PRO A 127 23.80 -35.05 -20.04
CA PRO A 127 23.40 -33.77 -19.47
C PRO A 127 22.04 -33.35 -20.03
N ALA A 128 21.08 -33.13 -19.14
CA ALA A 128 19.76 -32.63 -19.50
C ALA A 128 19.86 -31.21 -20.09
N PRO A 129 19.12 -30.88 -21.16
CA PRO A 129 18.99 -29.49 -21.59
C PRO A 129 18.35 -28.67 -20.48
N GLU A 130 19.03 -27.59 -20.09
CA GLU A 130 18.62 -26.68 -19.02
C GLU A 130 17.23 -26.12 -19.31
N VAL A 131 16.23 -26.67 -18.61
CA VAL A 131 14.93 -26.04 -18.45
C VAL A 131 15.21 -24.66 -17.87
N HIS A 132 14.97 -23.63 -18.68
CA HIS A 132 15.05 -22.24 -18.24
C HIS A 132 14.07 -22.05 -17.09
N ARG A 133 14.56 -22.20 -15.86
CA ARG A 133 13.86 -21.71 -14.68
C ARG A 133 13.83 -20.19 -14.82
N PRO A 134 12.66 -19.54 -14.72
CA PRO A 134 12.63 -18.10 -14.59
C PRO A 134 13.37 -17.76 -13.30
N VAL A 135 14.55 -17.15 -13.43
CA VAL A 135 15.28 -16.57 -12.32
C VAL A 135 14.49 -15.33 -11.91
N PHE A 136 13.77 -15.42 -10.78
CA PHE A 136 13.19 -14.24 -10.16
C PHE A 136 14.33 -13.26 -9.84
N PRO A 137 14.21 -11.96 -10.18
CA PRO A 137 15.16 -10.95 -9.72
C PRO A 137 15.08 -10.92 -8.18
N GLN A 138 16.07 -11.51 -7.53
CA GLN A 138 16.08 -11.70 -6.06
C GLN A 138 16.70 -10.52 -5.31
N GLU A 139 16.97 -9.41 -6.01
CA GLU A 139 17.61 -8.23 -5.46
C GLU A 139 16.90 -6.95 -5.95
N ASP A 140 15.64 -6.77 -5.54
CA ASP A 140 15.09 -5.42 -5.45
C ASP A 140 15.23 -4.95 -3.99
N PRO A 141 16.13 -4.00 -3.68
CA PRO A 141 16.35 -3.51 -2.32
C PRO A 141 15.15 -2.75 -1.73
N SER A 142 14.06 -2.57 -2.50
CA SER A 142 12.81 -1.98 -2.02
C SER A 142 11.82 -2.99 -1.42
N LEU A 143 12.04 -4.30 -1.61
CA LEU A 143 11.18 -5.35 -1.07
C LEU A 143 11.84 -5.99 0.14
N THR A 144 11.44 -5.55 1.33
CA THR A 144 11.76 -6.24 2.59
C THR A 144 11.23 -7.67 2.50
N ASN A 145 12.14 -8.64 2.48
CA ASN A 145 11.83 -10.07 2.60
C ASN A 145 11.33 -10.36 4.02
N GLU A 146 10.09 -10.00 4.34
CA GLU A 146 9.42 -10.54 5.52
C GLU A 146 8.95 -11.97 5.22
N PRO A 147 9.38 -12.99 5.98
CA PRO A 147 8.82 -14.32 5.83
C PRO A 147 7.32 -14.27 6.17
N LEU A 148 6.48 -14.74 5.25
CA LEU A 148 5.03 -14.91 5.42
C LEU A 148 4.73 -15.94 6.53
N GLN A 149 4.87 -15.53 7.79
CA GLN A 149 4.36 -16.24 8.94
C GLN A 149 2.99 -15.67 9.33
N LYS A 150 1.98 -15.88 8.49
CA LYS A 150 0.59 -15.86 8.95
C LYS A 150 -0.13 -17.07 8.35
N PRO A 151 -0.47 -18.09 9.15
CA PRO A 151 -1.36 -19.14 8.69
C PRO A 151 -2.71 -18.50 8.36
N ASN A 152 -3.25 -18.84 7.18
CA ASN A 152 -4.57 -18.43 6.72
C ASN A 152 -5.60 -18.61 7.84
N SER A 153 -6.20 -17.52 8.31
CA SER A 153 -7.35 -17.60 9.20
C SER A 153 -8.51 -18.16 8.39
N PHE A 154 -8.83 -19.44 8.60
CA PHE A 154 -10.11 -20.01 8.22
C PHE A 154 -11.20 -19.21 8.93
N ILE A 155 -11.89 -18.35 8.20
CA ILE A 155 -13.12 -17.73 8.67
C ILE A 155 -14.18 -18.85 8.61
N PRO A 156 -14.73 -19.32 9.74
CA PRO A 156 -15.86 -20.24 9.69
C PRO A 156 -17.09 -19.52 9.12
N PRO A 157 -17.96 -20.20 8.36
CA PRO A 157 -19.18 -19.60 7.85
C PRO A 157 -20.06 -19.13 9.02
N ALA A 158 -20.67 -17.95 8.86
CA ALA A 158 -21.64 -17.42 9.80
C ALA A 158 -22.79 -18.41 10.01
N ALA A 159 -23.15 -18.67 11.26
CA ALA A 159 -24.31 -19.49 11.59
C ALA A 159 -25.59 -18.83 11.04
N PRO A 160 -26.56 -19.60 10.53
CA PRO A 160 -27.82 -19.05 10.05
C PRO A 160 -28.64 -18.47 11.22
N ASP A 161 -29.23 -17.29 11.02
CA ASP A 161 -30.08 -16.59 11.98
C ASP A 161 -31.25 -17.47 12.43
N ALA A 162 -31.46 -17.53 13.75
CA ALA A 162 -32.50 -18.36 14.37
C ALA A 162 -33.93 -17.81 14.18
N ASP A 163 -34.09 -16.66 13.51
CA ASP A 163 -35.36 -15.93 13.40
C ASP A 163 -36.14 -16.20 12.10
N GLU A 164 -35.61 -16.97 11.15
CA GLU A 164 -36.35 -17.41 9.94
C GLU A 164 -36.96 -18.81 10.08
N ARG A 165 -37.61 -19.12 11.22
CA ARG A 165 -38.52 -20.29 11.25
C ARG A 165 -39.91 -19.88 10.77
N PRO A 166 -40.44 -20.51 9.70
CA PRO A 166 -41.85 -20.33 9.36
C PRO A 166 -42.71 -20.94 10.47
N VAL A 167 -43.58 -20.11 11.04
CA VAL A 167 -44.62 -20.52 11.99
C VAL A 167 -45.54 -21.51 11.26
N ARG A 168 -45.69 -22.71 11.82
CA ARG A 168 -46.63 -23.73 11.33
C ARG A 168 -47.71 -23.95 12.36
#